data_AF-A0A4R7KRS9-F1
#
_entry.id   AF-A0A4R7KRS9-F1
#
_cell.length_a   1.000
_cell.length_b   1.000
_cell.length_c   1.000
_cell.angle_alpha   90.00
_cell.angle_beta   90.00
_cell.angle_gamma   90.00
#
_symmetry.space_group_name_H-M   'P 1'
#
loop_
_entity.id
_entity.type
_entity.pdbx_description
1 polymer ?
#
loop_
_entity_poly.entity_id
_entity_poly.type
_entity_poly.pdbx_seq_one_letter_code
_entity_poly.pdbx_strand_id
1 'polypeptide(L)' 'MDNMENKIEEIYNDLEVYGGVTLFNKGDGISITVIDDKEGYSYIAGRNDEKFNDGRNAIKWAIDKLHGIEGWE' A
#
# COMPACT_ATOMS: atom_id res chain seq x y z
N MET A 1 18.18 -9.97 4.83
CA MET A 1 16.83 -9.98 4.23
C MET A 1 16.12 -8.65 4.51
N ASP A 2 16.88 -7.57 4.77
CA ASP A 2 16.41 -6.43 5.56
C ASP A 2 15.90 -5.25 4.72
N ASN A 3 16.09 -5.26 3.40
CA ASN A 3 15.76 -4.08 2.59
C ASN A 3 14.26 -3.97 2.27
N MET A 4 13.54 -5.09 2.21
CA MET A 4 12.11 -5.07 1.83
C MET A 4 11.20 -4.73 3.01
N GLU A 5 11.48 -5.25 4.21
CA GLU A 5 10.68 -4.93 5.40
C GLU A 5 10.80 -3.46 5.77
N ASN A 6 12.00 -2.89 5.75
CA ASN A 6 12.20 -1.46 5.98
C ASN A 6 11.44 -0.60 4.96
N LYS A 7 11.49 -1.00 3.68
CA LYS A 7 10.78 -0.28 2.61
C LYS A 7 9.25 -0.34 2.78
N ILE A 8 8.72 -1.47 3.24
CA ILE A 8 7.29 -1.60 3.58
C ILE A 8 6.92 -0.67 4.74
N GLU A 9 7.77 -0.55 5.76
CA GLU A 9 7.53 0.37 6.88
C GLU A 9 7.58 1.84 6.44
N GLU A 10 8.50 2.22 5.55
CA GLU A 10 8.55 3.58 4.99
C GLU A 10 7.25 3.92 4.24
N ILE A 11 6.81 3.04 3.33
CA ILE A 11 5.55 3.20 2.59
C ILE A 11 4.35 3.24 3.54
N TYR A 12 4.35 2.40 4.58
CA TYR A 12 3.28 2.37 5.57
C TYR A 12 3.19 3.68 6.35
N ASN A 13 4.33 4.25 6.76
CA ASN A 13 4.34 5.54 7.42
C ASN A 13 3.80 6.65 6.52
N ASP A 14 4.18 6.67 5.23
CA ASP A 14 3.62 7.62 4.27
C ASP A 14 2.11 7.42 4.09
N LEU A 15 1.65 6.18 3.99
CA LEU A 15 0.22 5.85 3.91
C LEU A 15 -0.56 6.34 5.14
N GLU A 16 -0.03 6.16 6.35
CA GLU A 16 -0.66 6.66 7.60
C GLU A 16 -0.66 8.18 7.68
N VAL A 17 0.40 8.85 7.20
CA VAL A 17 0.53 10.32 7.26
C VAL A 17 -0.34 11.01 6.20
N TYR A 18 -0.33 10.50 4.97
CA TYR A 18 -1.00 11.13 3.84
C TYR A 18 -2.39 10.56 3.55
N GLY A 19 -2.76 9.46 4.21
CA GLY A 19 -4.04 8.77 3.99
C GLY A 19 -4.10 8.00 2.66
N GLY A 20 -3.02 7.99 1.89
CA GLY A 20 -2.93 7.25 0.64
C GLY A 20 -1.52 7.23 0.09
N VAL A 21 -1.20 6.19 -0.69
CA VAL A 21 0.05 6.03 -1.40
C VAL A 21 -0.19 5.30 -2.72
N THR A 22 0.56 5.61 -3.77
CA THR A 22 0.54 4.84 -5.01
C THR A 22 1.89 4.18 -5.26
N LEU A 23 1.89 2.86 -5.42
CA LEU A 23 3.07 2.07 -5.73
C LEU A 23 3.20 1.88 -7.24
N PHE A 24 4.42 1.96 -7.76
CA PHE A 24 4.68 1.80 -9.20
C PHE A 24 5.75 0.76 -9.50
N ASN A 25 5.56 0.06 -10.62
CA ASN A 25 6.57 -0.77 -11.26
C ASN A 25 6.33 -0.85 -12.77
N LYS A 26 7.33 -0.53 -13.60
CA LYS A 26 7.29 -0.73 -15.07
C LYS A 26 6.04 -0.16 -15.78
N GLY A 27 5.49 0.94 -15.26
CA GLY A 27 4.30 1.61 -15.81
C GLY A 27 2.96 1.10 -15.28
N ASP A 28 2.96 0.12 -14.38
CA ASP A 28 1.80 -0.30 -13.61
C ASP A 28 1.77 0.39 -12.24
N GLY A 29 0.58 0.82 -11.82
CA GLY A 29 0.37 1.51 -10.55
C GLY A 29 -0.74 0.88 -9.71
N ILE A 30 -0.54 0.79 -8.39
CA ILE A 30 -1.58 0.39 -7.42
C ILE A 30 -1.65 1.45 -6.33
N SER A 31 -2.81 2.11 -6.22
CA SER A 31 -3.09 3.06 -5.13
C SER A 31 -3.70 2.34 -3.94
N ILE A 32 -3.18 2.63 -2.75
CA ILE A 32 -3.69 2.20 -1.45
C ILE A 32 -4.18 3.44 -0.73
N THR A 33 -5.36 3.39 -0.13
CA THR A 33 -5.97 4.52 0.57
C THR A 33 -6.53 4.09 1.91
N VAL A 34 -6.29 4.89 2.94
CA VAL A 34 -6.90 4.76 4.25
C VAL A 34 -8.32 5.31 4.18
N ILE A 35 -9.28 4.50 4.57
CA ILE A 35 -10.68 4.87 4.68
C ILE A 35 -11.08 4.73 6.14
N ASP A 36 -11.50 5.84 6.74
CA ASP A 36 -12.17 5.84 8.03
C ASP A 36 -13.60 5.35 7.82
N ASP A 37 -13.88 4.11 8.23
CA ASP A 37 -15.25 3.57 8.27
C ASP A 37 -15.76 3.58 9.72
N LYS A 38 -17.06 3.37 9.90
CA LYS A 38 -17.71 3.47 11.24
C LYS A 38 -17.19 2.46 12.26
N GLU A 39 -16.48 1.43 11.81
CA GLU A 39 -15.87 0.38 12.64
C GLU A 39 -14.34 0.56 12.84
N GLY A 40 -13.73 1.61 12.28
CA GLY A 40 -12.29 1.90 12.36
C GLY A 40 -11.63 2.09 10.99
N TYR A 41 -10.29 2.15 10.97
CA TYR A 41 -9.52 2.31 9.73
C TYR A 41 -9.56 1.03 8.88
N SER A 42 -9.86 1.19 7.60
CA SER A 42 -9.74 0.18 6.55
C SER A 42 -8.80 0.68 5.45
N TYR A 43 -8.15 -0.24 4.73
CA TYR A 43 -7.28 0.11 3.61
C TYR A 43 -7.86 -0.47 2.33
N ILE A 44 -8.03 0.35 1.29
CA ILE A 44 -8.53 -0.11 -0.01
C ILE A 44 -7.44 0.02 -1.05
N ALA A 45 -7.26 -1.03 -1.85
CA ALA A 45 -6.40 -1.00 -3.03
C ALA A 45 -7.24 -0.75 -4.30
N GLY A 46 -7.13 0.45 -4.86
CA GLY A 46 -8.03 0.98 -5.90
C GLY A 46 -7.98 0.29 -7.26
N ARG A 47 -6.99 -0.57 -7.55
CA ARG A 47 -6.91 -1.29 -8.83
C ARG A 47 -7.81 -2.53 -8.89
N ASN A 48 -8.18 -3.11 -7.74
CA ASN A 48 -8.90 -4.39 -7.68
C ASN A 48 -10.02 -4.44 -6.61
N ASP A 49 -10.43 -3.30 -6.05
CA ASP A 49 -11.44 -3.22 -4.97
C ASP A 49 -11.12 -4.10 -3.74
N GLU A 50 -9.85 -4.47 -3.54
CA GLU A 50 -9.44 -5.28 -2.39
C GLU A 50 -9.41 -4.44 -1.12
N LYS A 51 -9.97 -5.00 -0.05
CA LYS A 51 -10.04 -4.38 1.28
C LYS A 51 -9.15 -5.14 2.25
N PHE A 52 -8.41 -4.38 3.04
CA PHE A 52 -7.50 -4.90 4.05
C PHE A 52 -7.79 -4.23 5.39
N ASN A 53 -7.65 -5.01 6.46
CA ASN A 53 -7.75 -4.51 7.84
C ASN A 53 -6.39 -4.02 8.37
N ASP A 54 -5.34 -4.09 7.55
CA ASP A 54 -3.96 -3.75 7.92
C ASP A 54 -3.21 -3.18 6.70
N GLY A 55 -2.62 -2.00 6.88
CA GLY A 55 -1.96 -1.27 5.79
C GLY A 55 -0.71 -1.97 5.28
N ARG A 56 0.03 -2.67 6.16
CA ARG A 56 1.23 -3.43 5.76
C ARG A 56 0.87 -4.60 4.85
N ASN A 57 -0.24 -5.28 5.12
CA ASN A 57 -0.75 -6.35 4.27
C ASN A 57 -1.23 -5.80 2.92
N ALA A 58 -1.88 -4.64 2.88
CA ALA A 58 -2.24 -3.97 1.63
C ALA A 58 -0.99 -3.65 0.79
N ILE A 59 0.07 -3.13 1.43
CA ILE A 59 1.35 -2.80 0.77
C ILE A 59 2.03 -4.07 0.25
N LYS A 60 2.13 -5.13 1.07
CA LYS A 60 2.71 -6.42 0.67
C LYS A 60 1.98 -7.01 -0.52
N TRP A 61 0.65 -7.00 -0.50
CA TRP A 61 -0.18 -7.44 -1.62
C TRP A 61 0.10 -6.62 -2.88
N ALA A 62 0.20 -5.29 -2.77
CA ALA A 62 0.45 -4.44 -3.91
C ALA A 62 1.84 -4.68 -4.53
N ILE A 63 2.88 -4.85 -3.69
CA ILE A 63 4.23 -5.22 -4.15
C ILE A 63 4.22 -6.57 -4.86
N ASP A 64 3.48 -7.56 -4.35
CA ASP A 64 3.34 -8.88 -4.99
C ASP A 64 2.66 -8.79 -6.36
N LYS A 65 1.55 -8.04 -6.46
CA LYS A 65 0.83 -7.80 -7.73
C LYS A 65 1.66 -7.07 -8.77
N LEU A 66 2.51 -6.15 -8.33
CA LEU A 66 3.43 -5.43 -9.19
C LEU A 66 4.70 -6.24 -9.50
N HIS A 67 4.89 -7.41 -8.90
CA HIS A 67 6.12 -8.20 -8.98
C HIS A 67 7.37 -7.39 -8.56
N GLY A 68 7.23 -6.57 -7.52
CA GLY A 68 8.23 -5.62 -7.04
C GLY A 68 7.77 -4.17 -7.17
N ILE A 69 8.60 -3.23 -6.72
CA ILE A 69 8.34 -1.78 -6.80
C ILE A 69 9.61 -1.01 -7.15
N GLU A 70 9.49 -0.07 -8.07
CA GLU A 70 10.55 0.88 -8.45
C GLU A 70 10.48 2.14 -7.57
N GLY A 71 9.27 2.57 -7.23
CA GLY A 71 9.02 3.75 -6.38
C GLY A 71 7.58 3.82 -5.87
N TRP A 72 7.32 4.85 -5.06
CA TRP A 72 5.98 5.21 -4.58
C TRP A 72 5.85 6.74 -4.47
N GLU A 73 4.61 7.22 -4.56
CA GLU A 73 4.24 8.64 -4.37
C GLU A 73 3.01 8.79 -3.46
#